data_AF-A0A0C1CNQ9-F1
#
_entry.id   AF-A0A0C1CNQ9-F1
#
_cell.length_a   1.000
_cell.length_b   1.000
_cell.length_c   1.000
_cell.angle_alpha   90.00
_cell.angle_beta   90.00
_cell.angle_gamma   90.00
#
_symmetry.space_group_name_H-M   'P 1'
#
loop_
_entity.id
_entity.type
_entity.pdbx_description
1 polymer ?
#
loop_
_entity_poly.entity_id
_entity_poly.type
_entity_poly.pdbx_seq_one_letter_code
_entity_poly.pdbx_strand_id
1 'polypeptide(L)'
;MINRTLEQILVYDKQHYFARFLKYEFNKNFDFQKFKKNENLNDIEKKFSIVVFVVYSEADLFDFVEVYKMGVQILVCTYNKEILNKMKNVSNIILFDISITKLEMVKELRHFFYRTTSPHKQIQNSKNIKNLKQSI
;
A
#
# COMPACT_ATOMS: atom_id res chain seq x y z
N MET A 1 -20.40 1.26 23.07
CA MET A 1 -20.04 1.23 21.64
C MET A 1 -18.53 1.36 21.54
N ILE A 2 -17.83 0.40 20.94
CA ILE A 2 -16.38 0.50 20.71
C ILE A 2 -16.21 1.40 19.47
N ASN A 3 -15.64 2.59 19.64
CA ASN A 3 -15.19 3.42 18.51
C ASN A 3 -14.03 2.69 17.84
N ARG A 4 -14.29 2.01 16.72
CA ARG A 4 -13.22 1.49 15.86
C ARG A 4 -12.65 2.65 15.05
N THR A 5 -11.40 2.99 15.29
CA THR A 5 -10.63 3.89 14.42
C THR A 5 -10.38 3.20 13.09
N LEU A 6 -10.62 3.91 11.98
CA LEU A 6 -10.31 3.40 10.64
C LEU A 6 -8.79 3.38 10.44
N GLU A 7 -8.31 2.34 9.77
CA GLU A 7 -6.91 2.25 9.35
C GLU A 7 -6.63 3.29 8.27
N GLN A 8 -5.59 4.10 8.46
CA GLN A 8 -5.25 5.18 7.53
C GLN A 8 -4.33 4.66 6.43
N ILE A 9 -4.74 4.87 5.17
CA ILE A 9 -3.98 4.48 3.98
C ILE A 9 -3.72 5.72 3.14
N LEU A 10 -2.46 5.94 2.78
CA LEU A 10 -2.10 7.04 1.88
C LEU A 10 -2.25 6.59 0.43
N VAL A 11 -2.81 7.45 -0.42
CA VAL A 11 -3.00 7.17 -1.84
C VAL A 11 -2.37 8.28 -2.67
N TYR A 12 -1.37 7.90 -3.46
CA TYR A 12 -0.81 8.70 -4.53
C TYR A 12 -1.45 8.27 -5.85
N ASP A 13 -2.40 9.07 -6.33
CA ASP A 13 -3.14 8.82 -7.57
C ASP A 13 -3.36 10.17 -8.28
N LYS A 14 -2.62 10.39 -9.38
CA LYS A 14 -2.69 11.61 -10.19
C LYS A 14 -4.03 11.80 -10.92
N GLN A 15 -4.71 10.71 -11.27
CA GLN A 15 -6.00 10.78 -11.98
C GLN A 15 -7.21 10.69 -11.03
N HIS A 16 -6.97 10.34 -9.77
CA HIS A 16 -7.96 10.24 -8.69
C HIS A 16 -9.05 9.17 -8.85
N TYR A 17 -9.11 8.48 -9.98
CA TYR A 17 -10.12 7.45 -10.25
C TYR A 17 -9.96 6.25 -9.32
N PHE A 18 -8.73 5.78 -9.13
CA PHE A 18 -8.46 4.63 -8.28
C PHE A 18 -8.65 4.97 -6.80
N ALA A 19 -8.22 6.16 -6.38
CA ALA A 19 -8.48 6.68 -5.04
C ALA A 19 -9.99 6.76 -4.74
N ARG A 20 -10.81 7.21 -5.71
CA ARG A 20 -12.27 7.25 -5.56
C ARG A 20 -12.85 5.84 -5.47
N PHE A 21 -12.39 4.92 -6.30
CA PHE A 21 -12.77 3.51 -6.26
C PHE A 21 -12.47 2.88 -4.89
N LEU A 22 -11.25 3.04 -4.36
CA LEU A 22 -10.87 2.52 -3.06
C LEU A 22 -11.76 3.04 -1.94
N LYS A 23 -12.02 4.36 -1.90
CA LYS A 23 -12.93 4.96 -0.92
C LYS A 23 -14.33 4.36 -1.02
N TYR A 24 -14.86 4.21 -2.22
CA TYR A 24 -16.20 3.67 -2.41
C TYR A 24 -16.33 2.23 -1.92
N GLU A 25 -15.37 1.36 -2.25
CA GLU A 25 -15.44 -0.07 -1.94
C GLU A 25 -15.06 -0.41 -0.48
N PHE A 26 -14.24 0.43 0.17
CA PHE A 26 -13.57 0.08 1.43
C PHE A 26 -13.74 1.10 2.58
N ASN A 27 -14.58 2.14 2.44
CA ASN A 27 -14.80 3.18 3.46
C ASN A 27 -15.25 2.68 4.85
N LYS A 28 -15.83 1.49 4.95
CA LYS A 28 -16.29 0.93 6.23
C LYS A 28 -15.14 0.56 7.17
N ASN A 29 -13.94 0.33 6.64
CA ASN A 29 -12.80 -0.19 7.39
C ASN A 29 -11.52 0.63 7.25
N PHE A 30 -11.43 1.44 6.20
CA PHE A 30 -10.21 2.16 5.84
C PHE A 30 -10.53 3.61 5.53
N ASP A 31 -9.66 4.51 5.99
CA ASP A 31 -9.66 5.92 5.63
C ASP A 31 -8.52 6.18 4.62
N PHE A 32 -8.90 6.36 3.36
CA PHE A 32 -7.95 6.66 2.29
C PHE A 32 -7.69 8.16 2.21
N GLN A 33 -6.48 8.57 2.55
CA GLN A 33 -6.03 9.96 2.47
C GLN A 33 -5.25 10.18 1.18
N LYS A 34 -5.42 11.34 0.56
CA LYS A 34 -4.66 11.68 -0.64
C LYS A 34 -3.28 12.18 -0.23
N PHE A 35 -2.25 11.76 -0.97
CA PHE A 35 -0.92 12.34 -0.83
C PHE A 35 -0.94 13.85 -1.09
N LYS A 36 -0.25 14.61 -0.24
CA LYS A 36 0.01 16.04 -0.45
C LYS A 36 1.50 16.25 -0.50
N LYS A 37 1.98 16.92 -1.55
CA LYS A 37 3.42 17.14 -1.82
C LYS A 37 4.18 17.85 -0.69
N ASN A 38 3.49 18.56 0.19
CA ASN A 38 4.10 19.32 1.28
C ASN A 38 4.02 18.61 2.64
N GLU A 39 3.61 17.33 2.69
CA GLU A 39 3.59 16.56 3.94
C GLU A 39 5.01 16.10 4.31
N ASN A 40 5.33 16.17 5.60
CA ASN A 40 6.62 15.71 6.13
C ASN A 40 6.68 14.18 6.06
N LEU A 41 7.76 13.64 5.50
CA LEU A 41 7.97 12.18 5.35
C LEU A 41 7.92 11.44 6.70
N ASN A 42 8.44 12.05 7.78
CA ASN A 42 8.42 11.45 9.11
C ASN A 42 7.00 11.36 9.69
N ASP A 43 6.13 12.31 9.32
CA ASP A 43 4.72 12.28 9.75
C ASP A 43 3.95 11.23 8.96
N ILE A 44 4.29 11.06 7.67
CA ILE A 44 3.73 10.01 6.82
C ILE A 44 4.05 8.63 7.38
N GLU A 45 5.32 8.36 7.71
CA GLU A 45 5.76 7.05 8.22
C GLU A 45 5.07 6.67 9.54
N LYS A 46 4.87 7.64 10.45
CA LYS A 46 4.19 7.41 11.73
C LYS A 46 2.68 7.19 11.59
N LYS A 47 2.09 7.74 10.53
CA LYS A 47 0.64 7.81 10.35
C LYS A 47 0.09 6.72 9.45
N PHE A 48 0.84 6.32 8.43
CA PHE A 48 0.35 5.42 7.39
C PHE A 48 1.16 4.12 7.40
N SER A 49 0.46 3.00 7.50
CA SER A 49 1.08 1.66 7.41
C SER A 49 1.31 1.22 5.96
N ILE A 50 0.61 1.85 5.02
CA ILE A 50 0.63 1.52 3.59
C ILE A 50 0.52 2.80 2.77
N VAL A 51 1.30 2.87 1.69
CA VAL A 51 1.10 3.82 0.59
C VAL A 51 0.64 3.06 -0.65
N VAL A 52 -0.49 3.45 -1.23
CA VAL A 52 -0.93 3.01 -2.55
C VAL A 52 -0.41 4.00 -3.59
N PHE A 53 0.44 3.55 -4.50
CA PHE A 53 1.03 4.36 -5.57
C PHE A 53 0.50 3.91 -6.92
N VAL A 54 -0.31 4.73 -7.58
CA VAL A 54 -0.96 4.38 -8.85
C VAL A 54 -0.16 4.95 -10.02
N VAL A 55 0.25 4.06 -10.92
CA VAL A 55 1.11 4.38 -12.07
C VAL A 55 0.30 4.23 -13.36
N TYR A 56 0.14 5.34 -14.08
CA TYR A 56 -0.57 5.40 -15.36
C TYR A 56 0.41 5.43 -16.54
N SER A 57 1.60 5.97 -16.32
CA SER A 57 2.66 6.10 -17.33
C SER A 57 4.05 5.98 -16.69
N GLU A 58 5.08 5.79 -17.51
CA GLU A 58 6.47 5.76 -17.01
C GLU A 58 6.88 7.07 -16.34
N ALA A 59 6.32 8.21 -16.76
CA ALA A 59 6.59 9.51 -16.16
C ALA A 59 6.13 9.58 -14.69
N ASP A 60 5.21 8.73 -14.25
CA ASP A 60 4.80 8.67 -12.85
C ASP A 60 5.87 8.00 -11.97
N LEU A 61 6.81 7.23 -12.55
CA LEU A 61 7.89 6.60 -11.79
C LEU A 61 8.92 7.61 -11.26
N PHE A 62 8.96 8.83 -11.79
CA PHE A 62 9.80 9.89 -11.20
C PHE A 62 9.34 10.25 -9.79
N ASP A 63 8.02 10.34 -9.58
CA ASP A 63 7.44 10.61 -8.25
C ASP A 63 7.56 9.40 -7.31
N PHE A 64 7.68 8.19 -7.86
CA PHE A 64 7.86 6.97 -7.07
C PHE A 64 9.14 7.02 -6.23
N VAL A 65 10.21 7.67 -6.71
CA VAL A 65 11.48 7.77 -5.97
C VAL A 65 11.31 8.51 -4.65
N GLU A 66 10.48 9.56 -4.61
CA GLU A 66 10.18 10.31 -3.38
C GLU A 66 9.35 9.46 -2.41
N VAL A 67 8.36 8.74 -2.93
CA VAL A 67 7.51 7.86 -2.13
C VAL A 67 8.29 6.67 -1.58
N TYR A 68 9.20 6.09 -2.38
CA TYR A 68 10.04 4.97 -1.97
C TYR A 68 10.95 5.28 -0.79
N LYS A 69 11.44 6.52 -0.70
CA LYS A 69 12.27 6.99 0.41
C LYS A 69 11.51 7.08 1.74
N MET A 70 10.18 6.99 1.76
CA MET A 70 9.38 7.04 2.99
C MET A 70 9.57 5.83 3.90
N GLY A 71 10.12 4.72 3.39
CA GLY A 71 10.33 3.50 4.20
C GLY A 71 9.06 2.73 4.57
N VAL A 72 7.88 3.19 4.11
CA VAL A 72 6.58 2.55 4.31
C VAL A 72 6.36 1.48 3.25
N GLN A 73 5.58 0.43 3.56
CA GLN A 73 5.17 -0.57 2.56
C GLN A 73 4.39 0.09 1.41
N ILE A 74 4.86 -0.08 0.18
CA ILE A 74 4.21 0.49 -1.01
C ILE A 74 3.47 -0.59 -1.79
N LEU A 75 2.21 -0.34 -2.12
CA LEU A 75 1.43 -1.07 -3.12
C LEU A 75 1.45 -0.26 -4.42
N VAL A 76 2.20 -0.72 -5.41
CA VAL A 76 2.27 -0.11 -6.74
C VAL A 76 1.19 -0.72 -7.63
N CYS A 77 0.23 0.10 -8.05
CA CYS A 77 -0.91 -0.31 -8.86
C CYS A 77 -0.77 0.19 -10.30
N THR A 78 -0.85 -0.68 -11.29
CA THR A 78 -0.85 -0.25 -12.70
C THR A 78 -1.51 -1.28 -13.61
N TYR A 79 -2.10 -0.82 -14.71
CA TYR A 79 -2.58 -1.70 -15.80
C TYR A 79 -1.47 -1.97 -16.82
N ASN A 80 -0.35 -1.26 -16.73
CA ASN A 80 0.77 -1.42 -17.65
C ASN A 80 1.65 -2.61 -17.21
N LYS A 81 1.55 -3.72 -17.95
CA LYS A 81 2.30 -4.95 -17.68
C LYS A 81 3.81 -4.79 -17.83
N GLU A 82 4.28 -3.88 -18.68
CA GLU A 82 5.70 -3.60 -18.82
C GLU A 82 6.24 -2.92 -17.57
N ILE A 83 5.52 -1.93 -17.03
CA ILE A 83 5.86 -1.27 -15.77
C ILE A 83 5.87 -2.28 -14.62
N LEU A 84 4.84 -3.14 -14.51
CA LEU A 84 4.83 -4.24 -13.53
C LEU A 84 6.11 -5.07 -13.65
N ASN A 85 6.47 -5.48 -14.87
CA ASN A 85 7.64 -6.30 -15.08
C ASN A 85 8.96 -5.60 -14.71
N LYS A 86 9.11 -4.32 -15.07
CA LYS A 86 10.27 -3.50 -14.71
C LYS A 86 10.43 -3.35 -13.19
N MET A 87 9.32 -3.32 -12.46
CA MET A 87 9.31 -3.10 -11.01
C MET A 87 9.44 -4.38 -10.17
N LYS A 88 9.44 -5.58 -10.78
CA LYS A 88 9.45 -6.88 -10.04
C LYS A 88 10.62 -7.07 -9.07
N ASN A 89 11.77 -6.48 -9.38
CA ASN A 89 13.00 -6.66 -8.60
C ASN A 89 13.23 -5.54 -7.58
N VAL A 90 12.32 -4.57 -7.49
CA VAL A 90 12.39 -3.52 -6.47
C VAL A 90 11.97 -4.13 -5.13
N SER A 91 12.82 -4.04 -4.12
CA SER A 91 12.51 -4.55 -2.79
C SER A 91 11.45 -3.68 -2.11
N ASN A 92 10.80 -4.23 -1.08
CA ASN A 92 9.85 -3.50 -0.23
C ASN A 92 8.65 -2.87 -0.96
N ILE A 93 8.34 -3.31 -2.18
CA ILE A 93 7.08 -2.98 -2.85
C ILE A 93 6.25 -4.24 -3.14
N ILE A 94 4.96 -4.03 -3.27
CA ILE A 94 4.00 -5.03 -3.72
C ILE A 94 3.41 -4.51 -5.01
N LEU A 95 3.42 -5.36 -6.04
CA LEU A 95 2.90 -5.03 -7.35
C LEU A 95 1.46 -5.52 -7.49
N PHE A 96 0.61 -4.68 -8.07
CA PHE A 96 -0.80 -4.98 -8.28
C PHE A 96 -1.25 -4.61 -9.69
N ASP A 97 -1.75 -5.61 -10.42
CA ASP A 97 -2.32 -5.44 -11.75
C ASP A 97 -3.77 -4.96 -11.65
N ILE A 98 -4.03 -3.71 -12.05
CA ILE A 98 -5.39 -3.14 -12.06
C ILE A 98 -6.13 -3.37 -13.39
N SER A 99 -5.57 -4.15 -14.32
CA SER A 99 -6.24 -4.56 -15.56
C SER A 99 -7.19 -5.76 -15.37
N ILE A 100 -7.14 -6.41 -14.21
CA ILE A 100 -8.03 -7.53 -13.86
C ILE A 100 -9.48 -7.07 -13.66
N THR A 101 -10.40 -8.03 -13.56
CA THR A 101 -11.82 -7.71 -13.38
C THR A 101 -12.06 -6.97 -12.06
N LYS A 102 -13.09 -6.12 -12.00
CA LYS A 102 -13.45 -5.38 -10.78
C LYS A 102 -13.66 -6.33 -9.58
N LEU A 103 -14.30 -7.47 -9.80
CA LEU A 103 -14.59 -8.44 -8.75
C LEU A 103 -13.30 -9.03 -8.16
N GLU A 104 -12.37 -9.46 -9.02
CA GLU A 104 -11.06 -9.97 -8.60
C GLU A 104 -10.26 -8.88 -7.90
N MET A 105 -10.25 -7.67 -8.46
CA MET A 105 -9.57 -6.53 -7.87
C MET A 105 -10.04 -6.23 -6.45
N VAL A 106 -11.35 -6.17 -6.22
CA VAL A 106 -11.90 -5.94 -4.87
C VAL A 106 -11.50 -7.07 -3.92
N LYS A 107 -11.53 -8.33 -4.37
CA LYS A 107 -11.17 -9.49 -3.55
C LYS A 107 -9.69 -9.45 -3.13
N GLU A 108 -8.79 -9.22 -4.07
CA GLU A 108 -7.34 -9.19 -3.83
C GLU A 108 -6.94 -7.99 -2.95
N LEU A 109 -7.46 -6.79 -3.25
CA LEU A 109 -7.20 -5.59 -2.44
C LEU A 109 -7.73 -5.75 -1.01
N ARG A 110 -8.92 -6.36 -0.86
CA ARG A 110 -9.48 -6.67 0.46
C ARG A 110 -8.53 -7.56 1.25
N HIS A 111 -8.06 -8.66 0.65
CA HIS A 111 -7.12 -9.56 1.28
C HIS A 111 -5.82 -8.83 1.67
N PHE A 112 -5.28 -8.03 0.74
CA PHE A 112 -4.06 -7.26 0.96
C PHE A 112 -4.19 -6.29 2.14
N PHE A 113 -5.22 -5.44 2.17
CA PHE A 113 -5.38 -4.44 3.21
C PHE A 113 -5.61 -5.09 4.57
N TYR A 114 -6.51 -6.06 4.71
CA TYR A 114 -6.73 -6.71 6.01
C TYR A 114 -5.50 -7.46 6.52
N ARG A 115 -4.73 -8.11 5.63
CA ARG A 115 -3.49 -8.77 6.05
C ARG A 115 -2.46 -7.75 6.53
N THR A 116 -2.46 -6.56 5.95
CA THR A 116 -1.37 -5.60 6.13
C THR A 116 -1.63 -4.61 7.26
N THR A 117 -2.87 -4.28 7.55
CA THR A 117 -3.25 -3.33 8.59
C THR A 117 -3.79 -3.97 9.88
N SER A 118 -4.10 -5.27 9.90
CA SER A 118 -4.64 -5.88 11.13
C SER A 118 -3.59 -5.92 12.26
N PRO A 119 -3.96 -5.66 13.54
CA PRO A 119 -3.05 -5.68 14.69
C PRO A 119 -2.28 -6.99 14.91
N HIS A 120 -2.67 -8.08 14.24
CA HIS A 120 -2.04 -9.38 14.36
C HIS A 120 -0.62 -9.49 13.75
N LYS A 121 -0.09 -8.43 13.11
CA LYS A 121 1.27 -8.44 12.57
C LYS A 121 2.42 -8.36 13.59
N GLN A 122 2.17 -8.15 14.88
CA GLN A 122 3.25 -8.28 15.89
C GLN A 122 3.64 -9.74 16.21
N ILE A 123 2.88 -10.76 15.77
CA ILE A 123 3.09 -12.15 16.20
C ILE A 123 3.95 -12.97 15.21
N GLN A 124 4.13 -12.54 13.96
CA GLN A 124 4.92 -13.31 12.99
C GLN A 124 6.40 -12.89 12.91
N ASN A 125 6.74 -11.63 13.23
CA ASN A 125 8.13 -11.19 13.28
C ASN A 125 8.88 -11.62 14.56
N SER A 126 8.19 -11.94 15.66
CA SER A 126 8.84 -12.44 16.89
C SER A 126 9.13 -13.95 16.87
N LYS A 127 8.42 -14.73 16.04
CA LYS A 127 8.67 -16.17 15.88
C LYS A 127 9.91 -16.46 15.03
N ASN A 128 10.22 -15.63 14.04
CA ASN A 128 11.45 -15.79 13.25
C ASN A 128 12.73 -15.40 14.02
N ILE A 129 12.67 -14.44 14.95
CA ILE A 129 13.84 -14.05 15.76
C ILE A 129 14.13 -15.08 16.87
N LYS A 130 13.10 -15.72 17.44
CA LYS A 130 13.28 -16.78 18.45
C LYS A 130 13.90 -18.05 17.86
N ASN A 131 13.57 -18.39 16.62
CA ASN A 131 14.12 -19.56 15.94
C ASN A 131 15.57 -19.38 15.47
N LEU A 132 16.05 -18.15 15.28
CA LEU A 132 17.46 -17.88 14.94
C LEU A 132 18.40 -17.89 16.15
N LYS A 133 17.88 -17.61 17.37
CA LYS A 133 18.66 -17.64 18.62
C LYS A 133 18.78 -19.03 19.26
N GLN A 134 18.14 -20.05 18.69
CA GLN A 134 18.23 -21.44 19.16
C GLN A 134 19.13 -22.32 18.27
N SER A 135 19.70 -21.77 17.20
CA SER A 135 20.61 -22.47 16.28
C SER A 135 22.01 -21.85 16.23
N ILE A 136 22.43 -21.13 17.27
CA ILE A 136 23.81 -20.69 17.49
C ILE A 136 24.26 -21.22 18.85
#